data_AF-A0A3C1F4B9-F1
#
_entry.id   AF-A0A3C1F4B9-F1
#
_cell.length_a   1.000
_cell.length_b   1.000
_cell.length_c   1.000
_cell.angle_alpha   90.00
_cell.angle_beta   90.00
_cell.angle_gamma   90.00
#
_symmetry.space_group_name_H-M   'P 1'
#
loop_
_entity.id
_entity.type
_entity.pdbx_description
1 polymer ?
#
loop_
_entity_poly.entity_id
_entity_poly.type
_entity_poly.pdbx_seq_one_letter_code
_entity_poly.pdbx_strand_id
1 'polypeptide(L)' 'FPLLTSRPRWNTLSAVKAKRVYAINTAFFHRQGPRLITGLRLMAALFHPDLFPKPPTTSAKALV' A
#
# COMPACT_ATOMS: atom_id res chain seq x y z
N PHE A 1 3.17 -13.07 -4.32
CA PHE A 1 3.34 -12.34 -5.59
C PHE A 1 4.69 -12.69 -6.22
N PRO A 2 4.90 -13.94 -6.66
CA PRO A 2 6.22 -14.45 -7.03
C PRO A 2 6.86 -13.68 -8.19
N LEU A 3 6.04 -13.31 -9.19
CA LEU A 3 6.46 -12.55 -10.37
C LEU A 3 7.07 -11.17 -10.06
N LEU A 4 6.64 -10.56 -8.94
CA LEU A 4 7.13 -9.26 -8.50
C LEU A 4 8.34 -9.43 -7.57
N THR A 5 8.24 -10.35 -6.61
CA THR A 5 9.26 -10.56 -5.58
C THR A 5 10.51 -11.27 -6.10
N SER A 6 10.43 -11.99 -7.23
CA SER A 6 11.58 -12.66 -7.86
C SER A 6 12.46 -11.73 -8.70
N ARG A 7 12.08 -10.45 -8.87
CA ARG A 7 12.86 -9.52 -9.68
C ARG A 7 14.26 -9.32 -9.06
N PRO A 8 15.35 -9.29 -9.87
CA PRO A 8 16.73 -9.25 -9.35
C PRO A 8 17.02 -8.11 -8.36
N ARG A 9 16.31 -6.98 -8.49
CA ARG A 9 16.48 -5.78 -7.66
C ARG A 9 15.40 -5.61 -6.60
N TRP A 10 14.49 -6.57 -6.44
CA TRP A 10 13.39 -6.47 -5.46
C TRP A 10 13.93 -6.23 -4.04
N ASN A 11 14.89 -7.05 -3.61
CA ASN A 11 15.48 -6.96 -2.28
C ASN A 11 16.37 -5.72 -2.08
N THR A 12 16.71 -4.97 -3.14
CA THR A 12 17.50 -3.74 -3.00
C THR A 12 16.65 -2.53 -2.68
N LEU A 13 15.33 -2.59 -2.91
CA LEU A 13 14.40 -1.49 -2.67
C LEU A 13 14.31 -1.17 -1.18
N SER A 14 14.43 0.11 -0.83
CA SER A 14 14.31 0.59 0.55
C SER A 14 12.98 0.21 1.18
N ALA A 15 11.88 0.24 0.40
CA ALA A 15 10.56 -0.17 0.86
C ALA A 15 10.49 -1.66 1.24
N VAL A 16 11.20 -2.54 0.51
CA VAL A 16 11.27 -3.97 0.81
C VAL A 16 12.08 -4.21 2.08
N LYS A 17 13.25 -3.57 2.18
CA LYS A 17 14.10 -3.63 3.39
C LYS A 17 13.37 -3.12 4.63
N ALA A 18 12.56 -2.08 4.48
CA ALA A 18 11.76 -1.51 5.57
C ALA A 18 10.44 -2.25 5.84
N LYS A 19 10.12 -3.34 5.12
CA LYS A 19 8.83 -4.06 5.21
C LYS A 19 7.60 -3.17 4.98
N ARG A 20 7.73 -2.17 4.10
CA ARG A 20 6.69 -1.19 3.77
C ARG A 20 6.18 -1.37 2.34
N VAL A 21 5.78 -2.60 2.02
CA VAL A 21 5.24 -2.95 0.70
C VAL A 21 3.80 -3.39 0.87
N TYR A 22 2.89 -2.72 0.18
CA TYR A 22 1.45 -2.95 0.30
C TYR A 22 0.79 -3.12 -1.06
N ALA A 23 -0.03 -4.15 -1.21
CA ALA A 23 -0.98 -4.27 -2.30
C ALA A 23 -2.29 -3.57 -1.89
N ILE A 24 -2.70 -2.58 -2.68
CA ILE A 24 -3.91 -1.79 -2.46
C ILE A 24 -4.93 -2.10 -3.57
N ASN A 25 -6.22 -2.06 -3.23
CA ASN A 25 -7.28 -2.28 -4.20
C ASN A 25 -7.41 -1.07 -5.14
N THR A 26 -7.34 -1.30 -6.46
CA THR A 26 -7.42 -0.23 -7.47
C THR A 26 -8.79 0.44 -7.52
N ALA A 27 -9.85 -0.17 -6.97
CA ALA A 27 -11.20 0.39 -6.89
C ALA A 27 -11.29 1.72 -6.12
N PHE A 28 -10.29 2.01 -5.27
CA PHE A 28 -10.16 3.29 -4.57
C PHE A 28 -9.60 4.43 -5.45
N PHE A 29 -8.99 4.11 -6.60
CA PHE A 29 -8.27 5.08 -7.44
C PHE A 29 -8.84 5.22 -8.85
N HIS A 30 -9.48 4.17 -9.40
CA HIS A 30 -9.92 4.16 -10.81
C HIS A 30 -11.30 4.78 -11.07
N ARG A 31 -12.10 5.05 -10.03
CA ARG A 31 -13.42 5.68 -10.18
C ARG A 31 -13.43 6.99 -9.42
N GLN A 32 -13.28 8.09 -10.15
CA GLN A 32 -13.32 9.46 -9.63
C GLN A 32 -14.68 9.70 -8.96
N GLY A 33 -14.71 9.56 -7.63
CA GLY A 33 -15.92 9.53 -6.83
C GLY A 33 -15.56 9.53 -5.35
N PRO A 34 -16.53 9.38 -4.43
CA PRO A 34 -16.29 9.55 -2.99
C PRO A 34 -15.22 8.60 -2.42
N ARG A 35 -14.97 7.48 -3.10
CA ARG A 35 -13.93 6.50 -2.72
C ARG A 35 -12.50 7.00 -2.91
N LEU A 36 -12.28 8.08 -3.66
CA LEU A 36 -10.95 8.69 -3.80
C LEU A 36 -10.44 9.20 -2.44
N ILE A 37 -11.33 9.80 -1.65
CA ILE A 37 -11.00 10.26 -0.30
C ILE A 37 -10.62 9.07 0.60
N THR A 38 -11.33 7.94 0.46
CA THR A 38 -10.97 6.69 1.16
C THR A 38 -9.59 6.20 0.73
N GLY A 39 -9.29 6.19 -0.57
CA GLY A 39 -7.97 5.82 -1.10
C GLY A 39 -6.86 6.75 -0.63
N LEU A 40 -7.11 8.05 -0.57
CA LEU A 40 -6.16 9.03 -0.08
C LEU A 40 -5.89 8.84 1.43
N ARG A 41 -6.93 8.65 2.23
CA ARG A 41 -6.79 8.38 3.67
C ARG A 41 -6.02 7.08 3.92
N LEU A 42 -6.25 6.05 3.09
CA LEU A 42 -5.47 4.82 3.10
C LEU A 42 -3.98 5.10 2.86
N MET A 43 -3.63 5.86 1.81
CA MET A 43 -2.24 6.20 1.51
C MET A 43 -1.60 7.03 2.63
N ALA A 44 -2.32 7.99 3.20
CA ALA A 44 -1.86 8.80 4.32
C ALA A 44 -1.46 7.92 5.52
N ALA A 45 -2.29 6.93 5.87
CA ALA A 45 -1.99 5.99 6.94
C ALA A 45 -0.84 5.03 6.63
N LEU A 46 -0.63 4.66 5.37
CA LEU A 46 0.52 3.84 4.97
C LEU A 46 1.83 4.63 4.95
N PHE A 47 1.79 5.94 4.68
CA PHE A 47 2.97 6.81 4.63
C PHE A 47 3.35 7.37 6.00
N HIS A 48 2.36 7.76 6.80
CA HIS A 48 2.54 8.40 8.10
C HIS A 48 1.73 7.67 9.18
N PRO A 49 2.15 6.44 9.58
CA PRO A 49 1.42 5.63 10.56
C PRO A 49 1.31 6.29 11.94
N ASP A 50 2.24 7.20 12.28
CA ASP A 50 2.23 7.94 13.55
C ASP A 50 1.21 9.09 13.56
N LEU A 51 0.76 9.54 12.37
CA LEU A 51 -0.16 10.67 12.21
C LEU A 51 -1.60 10.23 11.87
N PHE A 52 -1.76 9.03 11.29
CA PHE A 52 -3.06 8.56 10.83
C PHE A 52 -3.35 7.14 11.32
N PRO A 53 -4.62 6.84 11.67
CA PRO A 53 -4.99 5.52 12.15
C PRO A 53 -4.78 4.44 11.09
N LYS A 54 -4.39 3.24 11.54
CA LYS A 54 -4.13 2.10 10.65
C LYS A 54 -5.36 1.79 9.79
N PRO A 55 -5.19 1.59 8.47
CA PRO A 55 -6.31 1.30 7.60
C PRO A 55 -6.86 -0.11 7.87
N PRO A 56 -8.16 -0.35 7.63
CA PRO A 56 -8.73 -1.67 7.74
C PRO A 56 -8.03 -2.66 6.79
N THR A 57 -7.81 -3.88 7.28
CA THR A 57 -7.05 -4.94 6.59
C THR A 57 -7.59 -5.28 5.19
N THR A 58 -8.87 -5.03 4.95
CA THR A 58 -9.54 -5.24 3.65
C THR A 58 -9.08 -4.26 2.56
N SER A 59 -8.48 -3.12 2.95
CA SER A 59 -8.11 -2.05 2.01
C SER A 59 -6.66 -2.11 1.52
N ALA A 60 -5.76 -2.70 2.33
CA ALA A 60 -4.36 -2.91 1.96
C ALA A 60 -3.79 -4.19 2.58
N LYS A 61 -3.08 -4.97 1.78
CA LYS A 61 -2.41 -6.19 2.21
C LYS A 61 -0.89 -5.98 2.18
N ALA A 62 -0.22 -6.21 3.30
CA ALA A 62 1.24 -6.21 3.36
C ALA A 62 1.83 -7.38 2.55
N LEU A 63 2.92 -7.12 1.82
CA LEU A 63 3.58 -8.10 0.95
C LEU A 63 4.90 -8.64 1.52
N VAL A 64 5.47 -7.98 2.53
CA VAL A 64 6.75 -8.30 3.18
C VAL A 64 6.58 -8.10 4.69
#